data_AF-A0A4Y1R0J6-F1
#
_entry.id   AF-A0A4Y1R0J6-F1
#
_cell.length_a   1.000
_cell.length_b   1.000
_cell.length_c   1.000
_cell.angle_alpha   90.00
_cell.angle_beta   90.00
_cell.angle_gamma   90.00
#
_symmetry.space_group_name_H-M   'P 1'
#
loop_
_entity.id
_entity.type
_entity.pdbx_description
1 polymer ?
#
loop_
_entity_poly.entity_id
_entity_poly.type
_entity_poly.pdbx_seq_one_letter_code
_entity_poly.pdbx_strand_id
1 'polypeptide(L)'
;MNAVMFTEDIKVALRPKASENGLVGREEIALVVQALMEGEDGKRLRNRMKDLKDAAAKALSENGASTKALAHVVTKWKTQFSN
;
A
#
# COMPACT_ATOMS: atom_id res chain seq x y z
N MET A 1 8.77 -10.20 -0.54
CA MET A 1 9.20 -8.87 -1.05
C MET A 1 8.25 -7.77 -0.60
N ASN A 2 6.96 -7.82 -0.94
CA ASN A 2 6.01 -6.75 -0.61
C ASN A 2 5.93 -6.40 0.89
N ALA A 3 5.95 -7.40 1.78
CA ALA A 3 5.91 -7.16 3.22
C ALA A 3 7.06 -6.26 3.69
N VAL A 4 8.29 -6.50 3.21
CA VAL A 4 9.48 -5.71 3.52
C VAL A 4 9.31 -4.26 3.04
N MET A 5 8.86 -4.06 1.80
CA MET A 5 8.58 -2.73 1.25
C MET A 5 7.53 -1.97 2.10
N PHE A 6 6.45 -2.64 2.52
CA PHE A 6 5.40 -1.99 3.31
C PHE A 6 5.82 -1.67 4.75
N THR A 7 6.71 -2.47 5.35
CA THR A 7 7.21 -2.23 6.71
C THR A 7 8.41 -1.28 6.76
N GLU A 8 9.36 -1.38 5.83
CA GLU A 8 10.65 -0.69 5.91
C GLU A 8 10.66 0.63 5.10
N ASP A 9 10.17 0.61 3.86
CA ASP A 9 10.23 1.77 2.97
C ASP A 9 8.98 2.66 3.13
N ILE A 10 7.81 2.04 2.94
CA ILE A 10 6.52 2.73 2.99
C ILE A 10 6.06 2.90 4.44
N LYS A 11 6.54 2.10 5.40
CA LYS A 11 6.22 2.20 6.84
C LYS A 11 4.72 2.43 7.12
N VAL A 12 3.87 1.62 6.48
CA VAL A 12 2.41 1.62 6.65
C VAL A 12 1.88 0.29 7.18
N ALA A 13 2.77 -0.63 7.53
CA ALA A 13 2.42 -1.96 8.03
C ALA A 13 3.29 -2.35 9.22
N LEU A 14 2.75 -3.23 10.06
CA LEU A 14 3.49 -3.98 11.07
C LEU A 14 3.62 -5.43 10.59
N ARG A 15 4.76 -6.06 10.88
CA ARG A 15 5.01 -7.46 10.56
C ARG A 15 5.30 -8.24 11.84
N PRO A 16 4.51 -9.28 12.15
CA PRO A 16 4.78 -10.10 13.32
C PRO A 16 6.06 -10.92 13.15
N LYS A 17 6.74 -11.15 14.26
CA LYS A 17 7.96 -11.96 14.33
C LYS A 17 7.61 -13.44 14.42
N ALA A 18 8.10 -14.21 13.45
CA ALA A 18 8.04 -15.67 13.54
C ALA A 18 9.14 -16.19 14.49
N SER A 19 8.82 -17.27 15.18
CA SER A 19 9.80 -18.06 15.94
C SER A 19 10.71 -18.87 15.00
N GLU A 20 11.70 -19.56 15.56
CA GLU A 20 12.71 -20.32 14.80
C GLU A 20 12.13 -21.39 13.87
N ASN A 21 10.97 -21.96 14.23
CA ASN A 21 10.26 -22.93 13.39
C ASN A 21 9.38 -22.29 12.31
N GLY A 22 9.41 -20.95 12.18
CA GLY A 22 8.62 -20.19 11.21
C GLY A 22 7.18 -19.89 11.65
N LEU A 23 6.73 -20.38 12.81
CA LEU A 23 5.40 -20.10 13.33
C LEU A 23 5.36 -18.79 14.12
N VAL A 24 4.27 -18.04 13.95
CA VAL A 24 3.95 -16.86 14.75
C VAL A 24 3.07 -17.29 15.91
N GLY A 25 3.55 -17.10 17.15
CA GLY A 25 2.80 -17.43 18.37
C GLY A 25 1.61 -16.49 18.61
N ARG A 26 0.61 -16.95 19.36
CA ARG A 26 -0.59 -16.15 19.67
C ARG A 26 -0.27 -14.86 20.41
N GLU A 27 0.76 -14.87 21.25
CA GLU A 27 1.22 -13.70 22.01
C GLU A 27 1.72 -12.61 21.07
N GLU A 28 2.54 -12.96 20.08
CA GLU A 28 3.01 -12.02 19.06
C GLU A 28 1.85 -11.48 18.21
N ILE A 29 0.90 -12.33 17.84
CA ILE A 29 -0.30 -11.90 17.10
C ILE A 29 -1.08 -10.86 17.93
N ALA A 30 -1.33 -11.15 19.21
CA ALA A 30 -2.06 -10.24 20.09
C ALA A 30 -1.34 -8.88 20.23
N LEU A 31 -0.01 -8.90 20.40
CA LEU A 31 0.80 -7.68 20.49
C LEU A 31 0.71 -6.83 19.23
N VAL A 32 0.88 -7.41 18.04
CA VAL A 32 0.82 -6.66 16.77
C VAL A 32 -0.58 -6.13 16.51
N VAL A 33 -1.63 -6.91 16.80
CA VAL A 33 -3.02 -6.47 16.68
C VAL A 33 -3.29 -5.29 17.60
N GLN A 34 -2.89 -5.37 18.87
CA GLN A 34 -3.08 -4.28 19.82
C GLN A 34 -2.29 -3.02 19.39
N ALA A 35 -1.04 -3.17 18.98
CA ALA A 35 -0.21 -2.06 18.51
C ALA A 35 -0.80 -1.36 17.27
N LEU A 36 -1.41 -2.12 16.35
CA LEU A 36 -2.05 -1.58 15.15
C LEU A 36 -3.39 -0.89 15.44
N MET A 37 -4.20 -1.46 16.34
CA MET A 37 -5.57 -1.00 16.57
C MET A 37 -5.66 0.12 17.61
N GLU A 38 -4.86 0.04 18.66
CA GLU A 38 -4.93 0.93 19.84
C GLU A 38 -3.65 1.73 20.05
N GLY A 39 -2.50 1.19 19.62
CA GLY A 39 -1.19 1.80 19.81
C GLY A 39 -0.96 3.09 19.03
N GLU A 40 -0.05 3.92 19.53
CA GLU A 40 0.38 5.15 18.85
C GLU A 40 1.03 4.87 17.49
N ASP A 41 1.75 3.76 17.36
CA ASP A 41 2.30 3.32 16.08
C ASP A 41 1.20 3.02 15.08
N GLY A 42 0.13 2.33 15.49
CA GLY A 42 -1.06 2.09 14.67
C GLY A 42 -1.71 3.38 14.16
N LYS A 43 -1.84 4.41 15.01
CA LYS A 43 -2.35 5.73 14.61
C LYS A 43 -1.47 6.39 13.56
N ARG A 44 -0.14 6.34 13.73
CA ARG A 44 0.84 6.89 12.77
C ARG A 44 0.74 6.19 11.42
N LEU A 45 0.72 4.86 11.42
CA LEU A 45 0.57 4.03 10.22
C LEU A 45 -0.74 4.36 9.49
N ARG A 46 -1.85 4.45 10.23
CA ARG A 46 -3.16 4.78 9.68
C ARG A 46 -3.18 6.15 9.02
N ASN A 47 -2.54 7.16 9.61
CA ASN A 47 -2.47 8.49 9.01
C ASN A 47 -1.69 8.47 7.70
N ARG A 48 -0.51 7.83 7.67
CA ARG A 48 0.26 7.69 6.42
C ARG A 48 -0.52 6.89 5.35
N MET A 49 -1.28 5.88 5.76
CA MET A 49 -2.13 5.12 4.84
C MET A 49 -3.30 5.96 4.29
N LYS A 50 -3.82 6.94 5.04
CA LYS A 50 -4.81 7.89 4.50
C LYS A 50 -4.22 8.76 3.40
N ASP A 51 -3.01 9.26 3.58
CA ASP A 51 -2.33 10.04 2.54
C ASP A 51 -2.14 9.22 1.24
N LEU A 52 -1.76 7.94 1.38
CA LEU A 52 -1.66 7.03 0.24
C LEU A 52 -3.01 6.73 -0.41
N LYS A 53 -4.07 6.56 0.39
CA LYS A 53 -5.44 6.39 -0.11
C LYS A 53 -5.84 7.59 -0.97
N ASP A 54 -5.62 8.80 -0.48
CA ASP A 54 -6.00 10.03 -1.17
C ASP A 54 -5.15 10.25 -2.44
N ALA A 55 -3.84 9.94 -2.37
CA ALA A 55 -2.95 9.95 -3.53
C ALA A 55 -3.40 8.95 -4.61
N ALA A 56 -3.79 7.73 -4.23
CA ALA A 56 -4.30 6.72 -5.14
C ALA A 56 -5.60 7.16 -5.81
N ALA A 57 -6.54 7.71 -5.04
CA ALA A 57 -7.79 8.27 -5.57
C ALA A 57 -7.51 9.42 -6.57
N LYS A 58 -6.59 10.32 -6.24
CA LYS A 58 -6.19 11.42 -7.13
C LYS A 58 -5.55 10.91 -8.43
N ALA A 59 -4.70 9.88 -8.35
CA ALA A 59 -4.05 9.30 -9.52
C ALA A 59 -5.05 8.66 -10.50
N LEU A 60 -6.16 8.12 -9.98
CA LEU A 60 -7.24 7.49 -10.75
C LEU A 60 -8.39 8.43 -11.14
N SER A 61 -8.39 9.68 -10.67
CA SER A 61 -9.39 10.67 -11.08
C SER A 61 -9.40 10.90 -12.60
N GLU A 62 -10.45 11.51 -13.13
CA GLU A 62 -10.59 11.79 -14.58
C GLU A 62 -9.34 12.45 -15.19
N ASN A 63 -8.76 13.41 -14.46
CA ASN A 63 -7.54 14.13 -14.86
C ASN A 63 -6.27 13.63 -14.15
N GLY A 64 -6.36 12.45 -13.52
CA GLY A 64 -5.31 11.82 -12.73
C GLY A 64 -4.17 11.26 -13.58
N ALA A 65 -3.02 11.07 -12.93
CA ALA A 65 -1.79 10.62 -13.61
C ALA A 65 -1.96 9.25 -14.28
N SER A 66 -2.57 8.28 -13.59
CA SER A 66 -2.78 6.94 -14.12
C SER A 66 -3.78 6.94 -15.28
N THR A 67 -4.87 7.70 -15.16
CA THR A 67 -5.87 7.87 -16.23
C THR A 67 -5.25 8.48 -17.48
N LYS A 68 -4.44 9.54 -17.33
CA LYS A 68 -3.72 10.17 -18.45
C LYS A 68 -2.69 9.24 -19.08
N ALA A 69 -1.93 8.51 -18.27
CA ALA A 69 -0.96 7.55 -18.78
C ALA A 69 -1.65 6.47 -19.63
N LEU A 70 -2.78 5.93 -19.16
CA LEU A 70 -3.57 4.96 -19.92
C LEU A 70 -4.17 5.57 -21.19
N ALA A 71 -4.72 6.79 -21.12
CA ALA A 71 -5.26 7.48 -22.28
C ALA A 71 -4.19 7.72 -23.37
N HIS A 72 -2.94 8.01 -22.96
CA HIS A 72 -1.82 8.16 -23.89
C HIS A 72 -1.50 6.84 -24.61
N VAL A 73 -1.52 5.71 -23.91
CA VAL A 73 -1.35 4.37 -24.53
C VAL A 73 -2.46 4.10 -25.54
N VAL A 74 -3.72 4.33 -25.16
CA VAL A 74 -4.88 4.13 -26.06
C VAL A 74 -4.77 5.01 -27.31
N THR A 75 -4.32 6.26 -27.15
CA THR A 75 -4.14 7.19 -28.28
C THR A 75 -3.11 6.63 -29.27
N LYS A 76 -1.96 6.15 -28.78
CA LYS A 76 -0.93 5.54 -29.64
C LYS A 76 -1.45 4.32 -30.39
N TRP A 77 -2.25 3.48 -29.75
CA TRP A 77 -2.85 2.33 -30.41
C TRP A 77 -3.81 2.75 -31.52
N LYS A 78 -4.71 3.70 -31.26
CA LYS A 78 -5.65 4.19 -32.28
C LYS A 78 -4.95 4.76 -33.50
N THR A 79 -3.86 5.51 -33.31
CA THR A 79 -3.08 6.04 -34.43
C THR A 79 -2.36 4.96 -35.24
N GLN A 80 -2.00 3.83 -34.62
CA GLN A 80 -1.39 2.69 -35.34
C GLN A 80 -2.40 1.90 -36.17
N PHE A 81 -3.66 1.83 -35.76
CA PHE A 81 -4.72 1.11 -36.48
C PHE A 81 -5.49 1.98 -37.50
N SER A 82 -5.21 3.29 -37.56
CA SER A 82 -5.85 4.23 -38.50
C SER A 82 -4.97 4.60 -39.71
N ASN A 83 -3.78 4.00 -39.80
CA ASN A 83 -2.87 4.03 -40.96
C ASN A 83 -2.82 2.63 -41.58
#